data_AF-A0A925YZ16-F1
#
_entry.id   AF-A0A925YZ16-F1
#
_cell.length_a   1.000
_cell.length_b   1.000
_cell.length_c   1.000
_cell.angle_alpha   90.00
_cell.angle_beta   90.00
_cell.angle_gamma   90.00
#
_symmetry.space_group_name_H-M   'P 1'
#
loop_
_entity.id
_entity.type
_entity.pdbx_description
1 polymer ?
#
loop_
_entity_poly.entity_id
_entity_poly.type
_entity_poly.pdbx_seq_one_letter_code
_entity_poly.pdbx_strand_id
1 'polypeptide(L)'
;AKKIQIEARIYGELVYNYVIPASVEYQNELLDNIIKLKSLSFNEEHYKEQLDIAKNITLHLNHLRNSLERMVEERKKANRIEDAREKAYAYCNNVKTLFDEIREHADMLERYLPDNKWQLPKYRELLFAR
;
A
#
# COMPACT_ATOMS: atom_id res chain seq x y z
N ALA A 1 -2.09 -23.14 -6.53
CA ALA A 1 -0.71 -22.67 -6.33
C ALA A 1 -0.27 -21.66 -7.39
N LYS A 2 -0.08 -22.04 -8.67
CA LYS A 2 0.48 -21.15 -9.72
C LYS A 2 -0.26 -19.81 -9.91
N LYS A 3 -1.59 -19.80 -9.88
CA LYS A 3 -2.40 -18.57 -9.99
C LYS A 3 -2.11 -17.58 -8.84
N ILE A 4 -2.25 -18.03 -7.59
CA ILE A 4 -1.99 -17.23 -6.39
C ILE A 4 -0.54 -16.73 -6.36
N GLN A 5 0.41 -17.53 -6.86
CA GLN A 5 1.81 -17.12 -6.97
C GLN A 5 2.01 -15.94 -7.93
N ILE A 6 1.33 -15.94 -9.08
CA ILE A 6 1.37 -14.84 -10.04
C ILE A 6 0.69 -13.61 -9.45
N GLU A 7 -0.49 -13.78 -8.84
CA GLU A 7 -1.21 -12.70 -8.15
C GLU A 7 -0.35 -12.04 -7.08
N ALA A 8 0.30 -12.83 -6.20
CA ALA A 8 1.19 -12.31 -5.17
C ALA A 8 2.37 -11.51 -5.76
N ARG A 9 2.89 -11.93 -6.92
CA ARG A 9 3.97 -11.22 -7.60
C ARG A 9 3.49 -9.88 -8.16
N ILE A 10 2.33 -9.88 -8.80
CA ILE A 10 1.70 -8.66 -9.35
C ILE A 10 1.39 -7.69 -8.21
N TYR A 11 0.84 -8.16 -7.08
CA TYR A 11 0.60 -7.33 -5.89
C TYR A 11 1.87 -6.63 -5.42
N GLY A 12 2.97 -7.38 -5.30
CA GLY A 12 4.27 -6.80 -4.93
C GLY A 12 4.73 -5.74 -5.91
N GLU A 13 4.65 -6.02 -7.21
CA GLU A 13 5.05 -5.08 -8.26
C GLU A 13 4.19 -3.81 -8.25
N LEU A 14 2.87 -3.94 -8.15
CA LEU A 14 1.94 -2.81 -8.10
C LEU A 14 2.22 -1.91 -6.90
N VAL A 15 2.43 -2.50 -5.73
CA VAL A 15 2.65 -1.70 -4.53
C VAL A 15 4.02 -1.03 -4.53
N TYR A 16 5.09 -1.75 -4.88
CA TYR A 16 6.44 -1.17 -4.88
C TYR A 16 6.63 -0.09 -5.95
N ASN A 17 6.03 -0.27 -7.12
CA ASN A 17 6.28 0.63 -8.25
C ASN A 17 5.29 1.80 -8.32
N TYR A 18 4.06 1.63 -7.80
CA TYR A 18 3.01 2.64 -7.96
C TYR A 18 2.53 3.20 -6.61
N VAL A 19 2.12 2.33 -5.67
CA VAL A 19 1.49 2.78 -4.42
C VAL A 19 2.48 3.45 -3.47
N ILE A 20 3.63 2.81 -3.20
CA ILE A 20 4.64 3.36 -2.28
C ILE A 20 5.21 4.67 -2.81
N PRO A 21 5.69 4.78 -4.07
CA PRO A 21 6.29 6.01 -4.57
C PRO A 21 5.31 7.19 -4.55
N ALA A 22 4.06 6.98 -5.00
CA ALA A 22 3.02 8.01 -4.94
C ALA A 22 2.76 8.49 -3.51
N SER A 23 2.71 7.56 -2.55
CA SER A 23 2.46 7.88 -1.14
C SER A 23 3.60 8.67 -0.50
N VAL A 24 4.85 8.31 -0.81
CA VAL A 24 6.03 9.04 -0.33
C VAL A 24 6.12 10.44 -0.96
N GLU A 25 5.83 10.55 -2.26
CA GLU A 25 5.84 11.84 -2.95
C GLU A 25 4.85 12.81 -2.32
N TYR A 26 3.60 12.39 -2.14
CA TYR A 26 2.57 13.24 -1.52
C TYR A 26 2.86 13.53 -0.04
N GLN A 27 3.41 12.57 0.70
CA GLN A 27 3.86 12.79 2.07
C GLN A 27 4.92 13.90 2.15
N ASN A 28 5.90 13.91 1.25
CA ASN A 28 6.92 14.96 1.22
C ASN A 28 6.30 16.34 0.96
N GLU A 29 5.35 16.45 0.02
CA GLU A 29 4.64 17.70 -0.27
C GLU A 29 3.87 18.22 0.95
N LEU A 30 3.19 17.34 1.70
CA LEU A 30 2.50 17.70 2.93
C LEU A 30 3.47 18.20 4.00
N LEU A 31 4.59 17.51 4.20
CA LEU A 31 5.60 17.89 5.18
C LEU A 31 6.24 19.25 4.84
N ASP A 32 6.56 19.48 3.57
CA ASP A 32 7.09 20.77 3.11
C ASP A 32 6.10 21.92 3.36
N ASN A 33 4.81 21.70 3.16
CA ASN A 33 3.78 22.69 3.45
C ASN A 33 3.68 22.98 4.96
N ILE A 34 3.71 21.96 5.80
CA ILE A 34 3.71 22.11 7.26
C ILE A 34 4.95 22.90 7.72
N ILE A 35 6.13 22.61 7.17
CA ILE A 35 7.36 23.33 7.48
C ILE A 35 7.24 24.82 7.08
N LYS A 36 6.69 25.12 5.90
CA LYS A 36 6.45 26.50 5.45
C LYS A 36 5.48 27.23 6.38
N LEU A 37 4.37 26.60 6.78
CA LEU A 37 3.41 27.20 7.72
C LEU A 37 4.06 27.48 9.08
N LYS A 38 4.86 26.54 9.59
CA LYS A 38 5.61 26.74 10.83
C LYS A 38 6.62 27.90 10.72
N SER A 39 7.27 28.05 9.56
CA SER A 39 8.24 29.14 9.32
C SER A 39 7.59 30.53 9.29
N LEU A 40 6.31 30.61 8.92
CA LEU A 40 5.53 31.85 8.89
C LEU A 40 4.86 32.16 10.24
N SER A 41 5.24 31.45 11.31
CA SER A 41 4.69 31.61 12.66
C SER A 41 3.18 31.35 12.76
N PHE A 42 2.62 30.49 11.91
CA PHE A 42 1.27 29.97 12.12
C PHE A 42 1.25 29.05 13.35
N ASN A 43 0.20 29.15 14.16
CA ASN A 43 -0.09 28.24 15.25
C ASN A 43 -0.35 26.81 14.76
N GLU A 44 -0.13 25.84 15.65
CA GLU A 44 -0.33 24.41 15.38
C GLU A 44 -1.74 24.05 14.94
N GLU A 45 -2.75 24.79 15.41
CA GLU A 45 -4.15 24.64 15.00
C GLU A 45 -4.37 24.85 13.49
N HIS A 46 -3.49 25.59 12.80
CA HIS A 46 -3.64 25.85 11.37
C HIS A 46 -3.12 24.72 10.48
N TYR A 47 -2.28 23.82 10.99
CA TYR A 47 -1.68 22.72 10.22
C TYR A 47 -1.87 21.34 10.84
N LYS A 48 -2.61 21.24 11.96
CA LYS A 48 -2.89 19.99 12.66
C LYS A 48 -3.50 18.92 11.75
N GLU A 49 -4.48 19.29 10.93
CA GLU A 49 -5.17 18.39 10.02
C GLU A 49 -4.24 17.85 8.94
N GLN A 50 -3.35 18.69 8.40
CA GLN A 50 -2.32 18.27 7.44
C GLN A 50 -1.33 17.30 8.10
N LEU A 51 -0.95 17.58 9.35
CA LEU A 51 -0.07 16.73 10.12
C LEU A 51 -0.71 15.35 10.41
N ASP A 52 -2.00 15.32 10.72
CA ASP A 52 -2.72 14.07 10.96
C ASP A 52 -2.90 13.24 9.68
N ILE A 53 -3.12 13.88 8.52
CA ILE A 53 -3.07 13.18 7.22
C ILE A 53 -1.68 12.56 7.00
N ALA A 54 -0.61 13.32 7.21
CA ALA A 54 0.77 12.82 7.03
C ALA A 54 1.09 11.65 7.97
N LYS A 55 0.61 11.67 9.22
CA LYS A 55 0.74 10.54 10.16
C LYS A 55 -0.02 9.31 9.69
N ASN A 56 -1.25 9.47 9.22
CA ASN A 56 -2.06 8.34 8.71
C ASN A 56 -1.42 7.72 7.46
N ILE A 57 -0.90 8.53 6.55
CA ILE A 57 -0.14 8.02 5.39
C ILE A 57 1.08 7.21 5.86
N THR A 58 1.85 7.74 6.82
CA THR A 58 3.02 7.03 7.39
C THR A 58 2.62 5.69 7.99
N LEU A 59 1.53 5.66 8.78
CA LEU A 59 1.03 4.46 9.43
C LEU A 59 0.69 3.39 8.38
N HIS A 60 -0.16 3.73 7.41
CA HIS A 60 -0.57 2.78 6.38
C HIS A 60 0.58 2.34 5.49
N LEU A 61 1.53 3.22 5.16
CA LEU A 61 2.72 2.87 4.39
C LEU A 61 3.60 1.85 5.12
N ASN A 62 3.80 2.03 6.43
CA ASN A 62 4.57 1.10 7.25
C ASN A 62 3.90 -0.27 7.34
N HIS A 63 2.58 -0.30 7.59
CA HIS A 63 1.84 -1.55 7.62
C HIS A 63 1.86 -2.24 6.26
N LEU A 64 1.56 -1.52 5.17
CA LEU A 64 1.58 -2.03 3.81
C LEU A 64 2.91 -2.69 3.46
N ARG A 65 4.03 -2.03 3.79
CA ARG A 65 5.37 -2.57 3.57
C ARG A 65 5.61 -3.84 4.39
N ASN A 66 5.22 -3.86 5.65
CA ASN A 66 5.38 -5.03 6.52
C ASN A 66 4.55 -6.23 5.99
N SER A 67 3.28 -6.01 5.63
CA SER A 67 2.41 -7.06 5.07
C SER A 67 2.98 -7.62 3.75
N LEU A 68 3.59 -6.77 2.92
CA LEU A 68 4.30 -7.19 1.72
C LEU A 68 5.54 -8.04 2.00
N GLU A 69 6.38 -7.62 2.93
CA GLU A 69 7.57 -8.37 3.32
C GLU A 69 7.17 -9.75 3.87
N ARG A 70 6.12 -9.81 4.71
CA ARG A 70 5.51 -11.06 5.20
C ARG A 70 5.02 -11.93 4.05
N MET A 71 4.32 -11.37 3.07
CA MET A 71 3.80 -12.11 1.91
C MET A 71 4.93 -12.67 1.06
N VAL A 72 5.99 -11.89 0.83
CA VAL A 72 7.18 -12.33 0.09
C VAL A 72 7.86 -13.49 0.81
N GLU A 73 7.95 -13.45 2.13
CA GLU A 73 8.56 -14.51 2.93
C GLU A 73 7.72 -15.79 2.95
N GLU A 74 6.41 -15.69 3.17
CA GLU A 74 5.50 -16.85 3.10
C GLU A 74 5.50 -17.48 1.70
N ARG A 75 5.59 -16.66 0.65
CA ARG A 75 5.74 -17.15 -0.73
C ARG A 75 7.06 -17.91 -0.93
N LYS A 76 8.18 -17.41 -0.38
CA LYS A 76 9.47 -18.12 -0.43
C LYS A 76 9.38 -19.47 0.26
N LYS A 77 8.77 -19.54 1.46
CA LYS A 77 8.53 -20.79 2.19
C LYS A 77 7.67 -21.75 1.36
N ALA A 78 6.54 -21.29 0.82
CA ALA A 78 5.64 -22.10 0.02
C ALA A 78 6.29 -22.65 -1.27
N ASN A 79 7.25 -21.92 -1.86
CA ASN A 79 7.98 -22.37 -3.04
C ASN A 79 8.96 -23.52 -2.78
N ARG A 80 9.45 -23.66 -1.55
CA ARG A 80 10.37 -24.74 -1.16
C ARG A 80 9.68 -26.09 -0.93
N ILE A 81 8.35 -26.10 -0.81
CA ILE A 81 7.57 -27.33 -0.63
C ILE A 81 7.60 -28.10 -1.96
N GLU A 82 7.96 -29.39 -1.94
CA GLU A 82 7.98 -30.21 -3.16
C GLU A 82 6.59 -30.76 -3.49
N ASP A 83 5.86 -31.21 -2.47
CA ASP A 83 4.51 -31.75 -2.62
C ASP A 83 3.52 -30.69 -3.13
N ALA A 84 2.77 -31.05 -4.17
CA ALA A 84 1.87 -30.13 -4.85
C ALA A 84 0.66 -29.75 -3.98
N ARG A 85 0.18 -30.66 -3.13
CA ARG A 85 -1.00 -30.45 -2.28
C ARG A 85 -0.63 -29.56 -1.10
N GLU A 86 0.47 -29.84 -0.43
CA GLU A 86 0.99 -29.01 0.67
C GLU A 86 1.37 -27.62 0.17
N LYS A 87 1.99 -27.51 -1.01
CA LYS A 87 2.25 -26.21 -1.65
C LYS A 87 0.96 -25.43 -1.89
N ALA A 88 -0.08 -26.09 -2.42
CA ALA A 88 -1.36 -25.44 -2.63
C ALA A 88 -1.99 -24.95 -1.32
N TYR A 89 -1.89 -25.76 -0.25
CA TYR A 89 -2.37 -25.39 1.08
C TYR A 89 -1.63 -24.18 1.65
N ALA A 90 -0.30 -24.16 1.57
CA ALA A 90 0.51 -23.02 2.02
C ALA A 90 0.16 -21.73 1.26
N TYR A 91 -0.02 -21.80 -0.06
CA TYR A 91 -0.44 -20.63 -0.83
C TYR A 91 -1.85 -20.13 -0.47
N CYS A 92 -2.81 -21.02 -0.25
CA CYS A 92 -4.18 -20.61 0.10
C CYS A 92 -4.27 -20.03 1.52
N ASN A 93 -3.56 -20.59 2.50
CA ASN A 93 -3.75 -20.22 3.90
C ASN A 93 -2.75 -19.20 4.43
N ASN A 94 -1.54 -19.13 3.85
CA ASN A 94 -0.50 -18.24 4.35
C ASN A 94 -0.27 -17.04 3.42
N VAL A 95 -0.34 -17.24 2.09
CA VAL A 95 -0.05 -16.17 1.12
C VAL A 95 -1.32 -15.38 0.79
N LYS A 96 -2.40 -16.06 0.43
CA LYS A 96 -3.65 -15.40 0.01
C LYS A 96 -4.29 -14.58 1.13
N THR A 97 -4.14 -15.00 2.39
CA THR A 97 -4.68 -14.30 3.56
C THR A 97 -4.06 -12.90 3.76
N LEU A 98 -2.85 -12.67 3.23
CA LEU A 98 -2.18 -11.37 3.29
C LEU A 98 -2.66 -10.40 2.20
N PHE A 99 -3.39 -10.89 1.18
CA PHE A 99 -3.86 -10.02 0.10
C PHE A 99 -4.90 -9.02 0.61
N ASP A 100 -5.76 -9.44 1.53
CA ASP A 100 -6.79 -8.59 2.10
C ASP A 100 -6.16 -7.49 2.98
N GLU A 101 -5.14 -7.82 3.77
CA GLU A 101 -4.38 -6.86 4.60
C GLU A 101 -3.65 -5.81 3.73
N ILE A 102 -2.97 -6.27 2.67
CA ILE A 102 -2.28 -5.39 1.71
C ILE A 102 -3.29 -4.47 1.01
N ARG A 103 -4.42 -5.02 0.59
CA ARG A 103 -5.47 -4.26 -0.09
C ARG A 103 -6.08 -3.21 0.82
N GLU A 104 -6.38 -3.54 2.06
CA GLU A 104 -6.96 -2.60 3.02
C GLU A 104 -6.07 -1.36 3.19
N HIS A 105 -4.77 -1.55 3.37
CA HIS A 105 -3.83 -0.43 3.51
C HIS A 105 -3.62 0.34 2.21
N ALA A 106 -3.61 -0.32 1.05
CA ALA A 106 -3.54 0.35 -0.24
C ALA A 106 -4.80 1.19 -0.53
N ASP A 107 -6.00 0.66 -0.24
CA ASP A 107 -7.28 1.36 -0.41
C ASP A 107 -7.38 2.56 0.56
N MET A 108 -6.83 2.44 1.77
CA MET A 108 -6.74 3.59 2.70
C MET A 108 -5.80 4.67 2.20
N LEU A 109 -4.64 4.31 1.62
CA LEU A 109 -3.74 5.28 0.99
C LEU A 109 -4.42 5.97 -0.21
N GLU A 110 -5.14 5.24 -1.06
CA GLU A 110 -5.89 5.80 -2.20
C GLU A 110 -6.84 6.95 -1.78
N ARG A 111 -7.43 6.86 -0.58
CA ARG A 111 -8.33 7.88 -0.04
C ARG A 111 -7.63 9.16 0.39
N TYR A 112 -6.40 9.05 0.89
CA TYR A 112 -5.61 10.22 1.31
C TYR A 112 -4.88 10.87 0.15
N LEU A 113 -4.60 10.12 -0.91
CA LEU A 113 -3.84 10.62 -2.05
C LEU A 113 -4.72 11.35 -3.07
N PRO A 114 -4.22 12.48 -3.62
CA PRO A 114 -4.91 13.16 -4.70
C PRO A 114 -4.87 12.35 -6.00
N ASP A 115 -5.91 12.48 -6.82
CA ASP A 115 -6.09 11.71 -8.06
C ASP A 115 -4.91 11.82 -9.04
N ASN A 116 -4.29 13.00 -9.15
CA ASN A 116 -3.19 13.24 -10.08
C ASN A 116 -1.88 12.51 -9.70
N LYS A 117 -1.73 12.10 -8.44
CA LYS A 117 -0.57 11.33 -7.96
C LYS A 117 -0.83 9.83 -7.99
N TRP A 118 -2.09 9.41 -8.02
CA TRP A 118 -2.49 8.00 -8.03
C TRP A 118 -2.58 7.47 -9.46
N GLN A 119 -1.59 6.69 -9.89
CA GLN A 119 -1.48 6.21 -11.28
C GLN A 119 -2.35 5.00 -11.60
N LEU A 120 -2.91 4.33 -10.59
CA LEU A 120 -3.75 3.16 -10.78
C LEU A 120 -5.21 3.59 -11.00
N PRO A 121 -5.97 2.93 -11.88
CA PRO A 121 -7.37 3.27 -12.10
C PRO A 121 -8.16 3.06 -10.80
N LYS A 122 -8.88 4.10 -10.37
CA LYS A 122 -9.71 4.02 -9.16
C LYS A 122 -10.95 3.17 -9.42
N TYR A 123 -11.55 2.59 -8.38
CA TYR A 123 -12.76 1.78 -8.54
C TYR A 123 -13.89 2.54 -9.26
N ARG A 124 -14.01 3.86 -9.03
CA ARG A 124 -14.98 4.69 -9.74
C ARG A 124 -14.77 4.66 -11.26
N GLU A 125 -13.52 4.63 -11.71
CA GLU A 125 -13.16 4.68 -13.12
C GLU A 125 -13.40 3.32 -13.76
N LEU A 126 -13.12 2.24 -13.03
CA LEU A 126 -13.43 0.87 -13.45
C LEU A 126 -14.94 0.62 -13.59
N LEU A 127 -15.78 1.29 -12.79
CA LEU A 127 -17.24 1.15 -12.87
C LEU A 127 -17.83 1.78 -14.13
N PHE A 128 -17.17 2.79 -14.71
CA PHE A 128 -17.66 3.51 -15.89
C PHE A 128 -16.79 3.29 -17.14
N ALA A 129 -15.71 2.52 -17.04
CA ALA A 129 -14.92 2.03 -18.17
C ALA A 129 -15.73 0.96 -18.93
N ARG A 130 -16.67 1.42 -19.76
CA ARG A 130 -17.35 0.61 -20.78
C ARG A 130 -16.90 1.01 -22.17
#